data_AF-A0A965CXX6-F1
#
_entry.id   AF-A0A965CXX6-F1
#
_cell.length_a   1.000
_cell.length_b   1.000
_cell.length_c   1.000
_cell.angle_alpha   90.00
_cell.angle_beta   90.00
_cell.angle_gamma   90.00
#
_symmetry.space_group_name_H-M   'P 1'
#
loop_
_entity.id
_entity.type
_entity.pdbx_description
1 polymer ?
#
loop_
_entity_poly.entity_id
_entity_poly.type
_entity_poly.pdbx_seq_one_letter_code
_entity_poly.pdbx_strand_id
1 'polypeptide(L)'
;MRQIFARKTDLIQAVGLKIDNAQNCKAWLAQLPLSNAPVAQGALAAQLKLLNESEVTAAARLKVMEQLREPVLFVQGERAKRYSNQPVPLDLTAAAVWVDVIALWQAMLQGYEACLGVDPLSRPLVHQRLLEYTGLVMEDHNRIYRVVPAAWWQRLH
;
A
#
# COMPACT_ATOMS: atom_id res chain seq x y z
N MET A 1 7.78 24.26 26.14
CA MET A 1 8.17 23.53 24.89
C MET A 1 8.34 22.01 25.06
N ARG A 2 8.71 21.46 26.23
CA ARG A 2 8.90 20.00 26.40
C ARG A 2 7.61 19.14 26.37
N GLN A 3 6.44 19.72 26.59
CA GLN A 3 5.15 18.98 26.56
C GLN A 3 4.59 18.72 25.15
N ILE A 4 5.01 19.49 24.13
CA ILE A 4 4.51 19.32 22.75
C ILE A 4 5.20 18.14 22.06
N PHE A 5 6.46 17.87 22.40
CA PHE A 5 7.22 16.75 21.86
C PHE A 5 6.76 15.40 22.42
N ALA A 6 6.45 15.32 23.72
CA ALA A 6 5.91 14.10 24.34
C ALA A 6 4.57 13.68 23.70
N ARG A 7 3.67 14.65 23.49
CA ARG A 7 2.35 14.40 22.86
C ARG A 7 2.44 13.84 21.43
N LYS A 8 3.49 14.19 20.68
CA LYS A 8 3.71 13.70 19.31
C LYS A 8 4.27 12.27 19.31
N THR A 9 5.10 11.93 20.29
CA THR A 9 5.60 10.56 20.52
C THR A 9 4.49 9.63 21.04
N ASP A 10 3.60 10.14 21.90
CA ASP A 10 2.43 9.40 22.41
C ASP A 10 1.39 9.11 21.30
N LEU A 11 1.25 10.02 20.33
CA LEU A 11 0.39 9.81 19.15
C LEU A 11 0.96 8.77 18.17
N ILE A 12 2.29 8.62 18.11
CA ILE A 12 2.94 7.56 17.32
C ILE A 12 2.79 6.21 18.02
N GLN A 13 2.74 6.16 19.35
CA GLN A 13 2.47 4.94 20.13
C GLN A 13 0.99 4.46 20.08
N ALA A 14 0.04 5.31 19.69
CA ALA A 14 -1.39 4.94 19.64
C ALA A 14 -1.80 4.09 18.42
N VAL A 15 -0.93 3.99 17.39
CA VAL A 15 -1.14 3.13 16.22
C VAL A 15 0.04 2.17 16.11
N GLY A 16 0.15 1.24 17.06
CA GLY A 16 1.16 0.18 16.99
C GLY A 16 1.01 -0.65 15.71
N LEU A 17 2.12 -1.24 15.25
CA LEU A 17 2.10 -2.24 14.18
C LEU A 17 1.28 -3.45 14.63
N LYS A 18 0.23 -3.78 13.89
CA LYS A 18 -0.71 -4.89 14.16
C LYS A 18 -0.55 -6.06 13.20
N ILE A 19 0.31 -5.94 12.20
CA ILE A 19 0.45 -6.89 11.10
C ILE A 19 1.90 -7.40 10.95
N ASP A 20 2.63 -7.47 12.06
CA ASP A 20 4.03 -7.91 12.13
C ASP A 20 4.26 -9.38 11.72
N ASN A 21 3.20 -10.20 11.72
CA ASN A 21 3.22 -11.58 11.25
C ASN A 21 1.88 -11.99 10.63
N ALA A 22 1.88 -13.16 9.98
CA ALA A 22 0.73 -13.69 9.24
C ALA A 22 -0.53 -13.93 10.11
N GLN A 23 -0.37 -14.27 11.39
CA GLN A 23 -1.52 -14.54 12.27
C GLN A 23 -2.17 -13.22 12.70
N ASN A 24 -1.34 -12.26 13.12
CA ASN A 24 -1.80 -10.93 13.52
C ASN A 24 -2.41 -10.16 12.34
N CYS A 25 -1.81 -10.28 11.14
CA CYS A 25 -2.36 -9.74 9.90
C CYS A 25 -3.77 -10.27 9.62
N LYS A 26 -3.95 -11.59 9.66
CA LYS A 26 -5.27 -12.21 9.46
C LYS A 26 -6.30 -11.73 10.49
N ALA A 27 -5.93 -11.67 11.77
CA ALA A 27 -6.81 -11.22 12.84
C ALA A 27 -7.21 -9.73 12.69
N TRP A 28 -6.27 -8.90 12.24
CA TRP A 28 -6.51 -7.49 11.98
C TRP A 28 -7.39 -7.28 10.75
N LEU A 29 -7.15 -7.99 9.65
CA LEU A 29 -7.96 -7.92 8.42
C LEU A 29 -9.42 -8.32 8.66
N ALA A 30 -9.68 -9.28 9.54
CA ALA A 30 -11.04 -9.68 9.92
C ALA A 30 -11.87 -8.54 10.55
N GLN A 31 -11.21 -7.49 11.05
CA GLN A 31 -11.84 -6.32 11.67
C GLN A 31 -11.89 -5.10 10.73
N LEU A 32 -11.31 -5.21 9.53
CA LEU A 32 -11.22 -4.11 8.59
C LEU A 32 -12.60 -3.83 7.96
N PRO A 33 -13.13 -2.60 8.03
CA PRO A 33 -14.45 -2.28 7.50
C PRO A 33 -14.41 -2.11 5.98
N LEU A 34 -14.30 -3.22 5.23
CA LEU A 34 -14.20 -3.22 3.77
C LEU A 34 -15.41 -2.59 3.06
N SER A 35 -16.57 -2.52 3.73
CA SER A 35 -17.75 -1.79 3.24
C SER A 35 -17.55 -0.27 3.16
N ASN A 36 -16.53 0.27 3.84
CA ASN A 36 -16.13 1.67 3.76
C ASN A 36 -14.71 1.77 3.20
N ALA A 37 -14.60 1.75 1.88
CA ALA A 37 -13.32 1.79 1.17
C ALA A 37 -12.37 2.93 1.61
N PRO A 38 -12.79 4.21 1.77
CA PRO A 38 -11.88 5.25 2.27
C PRO A 38 -11.28 4.94 3.65
N VAL A 39 -12.10 4.47 4.59
CA VAL A 39 -11.64 4.14 5.94
C VAL A 39 -10.70 2.93 5.90
N ALA A 40 -11.05 1.90 5.13
CA ALA A 40 -10.20 0.72 4.94
C ALA A 40 -8.86 1.07 4.30
N GLN A 41 -8.85 1.94 3.27
CA GLN A 41 -7.63 2.39 2.58
C GLN A 41 -6.69 3.10 3.55
N GLY A 42 -7.22 4.02 4.38
CA GLY A 42 -6.42 4.73 5.38
C GLY A 42 -5.82 3.77 6.41
N ALA A 43 -6.59 2.78 6.87
CA ALA A 43 -6.11 1.79 7.84
C ALA A 43 -5.03 0.86 7.24
N LEU A 44 -5.20 0.41 6.00
CA LEU A 44 -4.22 -0.36 5.24
C LEU A 44 -2.92 0.44 5.03
N ALA A 45 -3.03 1.68 4.58
CA ALA A 45 -1.88 2.55 4.37
C ALA A 45 -1.10 2.79 5.67
N ALA A 46 -1.79 3.03 6.78
CA ALA A 46 -1.16 3.22 8.08
C ALA A 46 -0.40 1.97 8.56
N GLN A 47 -1.01 0.79 8.47
CA GLN A 47 -0.36 -0.47 8.88
C GLN A 47 0.80 -0.86 7.95
N LEU A 48 0.64 -0.65 6.64
CA LEU A 48 1.69 -0.96 5.67
C LEU A 48 2.90 -0.03 5.81
N LYS A 49 2.66 1.26 6.13
CA LYS A 49 3.73 2.20 6.48
C LYS A 49 4.54 1.69 7.68
N LEU A 50 3.87 1.34 8.78
CA LEU A 50 4.52 0.81 9.98
C LEU A 50 5.27 -0.49 9.69
N LEU A 51 4.68 -1.37 8.86
CA LEU A 51 5.33 -2.60 8.44
C LEU A 51 6.62 -2.28 7.67
N ASN A 52 6.59 -1.35 6.72
CA ASN A 52 7.76 -0.94 5.92
C ASN A 52 8.87 -0.27 6.74
N GLU A 53 8.53 0.32 7.88
CA GLU A 53 9.48 0.92 8.83
C GLU A 53 9.99 -0.07 9.90
N SER A 54 9.46 -1.30 9.94
CA SER A 54 9.77 -2.31 10.97
C SER A 54 10.81 -3.35 10.54
N GLU A 55 11.48 -3.97 11.51
CA GLU A 55 12.47 -5.05 11.31
C GLU A 55 11.83 -6.45 11.21
N VAL A 56 10.73 -6.59 10.46
CA VAL A 56 10.14 -7.91 10.16
C VAL A 56 10.98 -8.63 9.11
N THR A 57 11.32 -9.91 9.38
CA THR A 57 12.11 -10.74 8.46
C THR A 57 11.43 -10.87 7.09
N ALA A 58 12.23 -10.98 6.02
CA ALA A 58 11.73 -11.08 4.65
C ALA A 58 10.69 -12.20 4.49
N ALA A 59 10.91 -13.37 5.10
CA ALA A 59 9.99 -14.50 5.02
C ALA A 59 8.66 -14.27 5.77
N ALA A 60 8.70 -13.64 6.95
CA ALA A 60 7.48 -13.29 7.69
C ALA A 60 6.71 -12.20 6.97
N ARG A 61 7.42 -11.18 6.46
CA ARG A 61 6.86 -10.08 5.68
C ARG A 61 6.16 -10.59 4.42
N LEU A 62 6.76 -11.50 3.66
CA LEU A 62 6.15 -12.04 2.44
C LEU A 62 4.78 -12.68 2.73
N LYS A 63 4.65 -13.42 3.85
CA LYS A 63 3.37 -14.01 4.26
C LYS A 63 2.32 -12.95 4.59
N VAL A 64 2.71 -11.85 5.22
CA VAL A 64 1.83 -10.70 5.50
C VAL A 64 1.41 -10.05 4.19
N MET A 65 2.37 -9.73 3.32
CA MET A 65 2.11 -9.08 2.02
C MET A 65 1.13 -9.88 1.16
N GLU A 66 1.27 -11.20 1.08
CA GLU A 66 0.34 -12.04 0.32
C GLU A 66 -1.08 -12.06 0.91
N GLN A 67 -1.24 -11.88 2.23
CA GLN A 67 -2.58 -11.72 2.84
C GLN A 67 -3.20 -10.35 2.57
N LEU A 68 -2.37 -9.29 2.49
CA LEU A 68 -2.85 -7.93 2.22
C LEU A 68 -3.32 -7.74 0.77
N ARG A 69 -2.80 -8.55 -0.16
CA ARG A 69 -3.01 -8.39 -1.61
C ARG A 69 -4.49 -8.22 -2.00
N GLU A 70 -5.33 -9.18 -1.64
CA GLU A 70 -6.74 -9.15 -2.04
C GLU A 70 -7.54 -7.99 -1.40
N PRO A 71 -7.44 -7.73 -0.08
CA PRO A 71 -8.04 -6.55 0.54
C PRO A 71 -7.59 -5.22 -0.08
N VAL A 72 -6.30 -5.08 -0.37
CA VAL A 72 -5.76 -3.86 -1.00
C VAL A 72 -6.29 -3.70 -2.42
N LEU A 73 -6.27 -4.78 -3.24
CA LEU A 73 -6.82 -4.76 -4.59
C LEU A 73 -8.30 -4.35 -4.61
N PHE A 74 -9.11 -4.94 -3.72
CA PHE A 74 -10.53 -4.63 -3.59
C PHE A 74 -10.73 -3.15 -3.25
N VAL A 75 -10.09 -2.67 -2.17
CA VAL A 75 -10.27 -1.29 -1.70
C VAL A 75 -9.82 -0.31 -2.77
N GLN A 76 -8.65 -0.51 -3.38
CA GLN A 76 -8.12 0.40 -4.39
C GLN A 76 -9.00 0.42 -5.65
N GLY A 77 -9.56 -0.72 -6.06
CA GLY A 77 -10.54 -0.78 -7.14
C GLY A 77 -11.80 0.05 -6.84
N GLU A 78 -12.31 -0.01 -5.61
CA GLU A 78 -13.43 0.84 -5.18
C GLU A 78 -13.07 2.32 -5.15
N ARG A 79 -11.86 2.68 -4.70
CA ARG A 79 -11.37 4.06 -4.65
C ARG A 79 -11.13 4.62 -6.06
N ALA A 80 -10.62 3.82 -6.98
CA ALA A 80 -10.32 4.22 -8.34
C ALA A 80 -11.55 4.68 -9.13
N LYS A 81 -12.74 4.19 -8.80
CA LYS A 81 -14.01 4.65 -9.39
C LYS A 81 -14.25 6.15 -9.23
N ARG A 82 -13.63 6.80 -8.23
CA ARG A 82 -13.83 8.24 -7.97
C ARG A 82 -13.18 9.15 -9.03
N TYR A 83 -12.07 8.71 -9.63
CA TYR A 83 -11.35 9.48 -10.64
C TYR A 83 -11.33 8.82 -12.02
N SER A 84 -11.63 7.53 -12.11
CA SER A 84 -11.72 6.84 -13.40
C SER A 84 -12.82 7.45 -14.26
N ASN A 85 -12.51 7.68 -15.55
CA ASN A 85 -13.43 8.25 -16.54
C ASN A 85 -14.00 9.64 -16.18
N GLN A 86 -13.36 10.36 -15.26
CA GLN A 86 -13.72 11.74 -14.96
C GLN A 86 -13.12 12.68 -16.03
N PRO A 87 -13.78 13.80 -16.33
CA PRO A 87 -13.20 14.82 -17.19
C PRO A 87 -11.91 15.36 -16.58
N VAL A 88 -10.94 15.67 -17.45
CA VAL A 88 -9.71 16.37 -17.06
C VAL A 88 -9.90 17.89 -17.24
N PRO A 89 -9.34 18.74 -16.36
CA PRO A 89 -8.61 18.38 -15.15
C PRO A 89 -9.53 17.82 -14.05
N LEU A 90 -9.01 16.87 -13.27
CA LEU A 90 -9.73 16.30 -12.12
C LEU A 90 -10.07 17.40 -11.10
N ASP A 91 -11.23 17.27 -10.46
CA ASP A 91 -11.54 18.04 -9.26
C ASP A 91 -10.58 17.70 -8.10
N LEU A 92 -10.48 18.60 -7.12
CA LEU A 92 -9.55 18.44 -5.99
C LEU A 92 -9.77 17.16 -5.19
N THR A 93 -11.01 16.68 -5.09
CA THR A 93 -11.34 15.46 -4.35
C THR A 93 -10.89 14.22 -5.13
N ALA A 94 -11.19 14.15 -6.43
CA ALA A 94 -10.73 13.08 -7.31
C ALA A 94 -9.20 13.01 -7.35
N ALA A 95 -8.54 14.16 -7.44
CA ALA A 95 -7.08 14.25 -7.42
C ALA A 95 -6.49 13.73 -6.10
N ALA A 96 -7.08 14.09 -4.95
CA ALA A 96 -6.66 13.59 -3.65
C ALA A 96 -6.81 12.06 -3.54
N VAL A 97 -7.95 11.52 -3.99
CA VAL A 97 -8.15 10.05 -4.00
C VAL A 97 -7.14 9.35 -4.90
N TRP A 98 -6.83 9.89 -6.07
CA TRP A 98 -5.79 9.33 -6.93
C TRP A 98 -4.42 9.33 -6.26
N VAL A 99 -4.04 10.42 -5.57
CA VAL A 99 -2.78 10.48 -4.80
C VAL A 99 -2.74 9.39 -3.73
N ASP A 100 -3.83 9.19 -2.99
CA ASP A 100 -3.93 8.13 -1.96
C ASP A 100 -3.81 6.73 -2.58
N VAL A 101 -4.43 6.50 -3.75
CA VAL A 101 -4.33 5.23 -4.47
C VAL A 101 -2.88 4.95 -4.88
N ILE A 102 -2.22 5.91 -5.53
CA ILE A 102 -0.82 5.78 -5.94
C ILE A 102 0.08 5.53 -4.72
N ALA A 103 -0.13 6.24 -3.61
CA ALA A 103 0.67 6.08 -2.40
C ALA A 103 0.56 4.66 -1.81
N LEU A 104 -0.65 4.08 -1.77
CA LEU A 104 -0.83 2.72 -1.25
C LEU A 104 -0.23 1.65 -2.18
N TRP A 105 -0.25 1.84 -3.51
CA TRP A 105 0.48 0.95 -4.42
C TRP A 105 1.99 1.00 -4.23
N GLN A 106 2.54 2.19 -4.04
CA GLN A 106 3.97 2.37 -3.76
C GLN A 106 4.37 1.73 -2.43
N ALA A 107 3.52 1.82 -1.41
CA ALA A 107 3.74 1.15 -0.14
C ALA A 107 3.72 -0.39 -0.29
N MET A 108 2.87 -0.93 -1.18
CA MET A 108 2.89 -2.36 -1.50
C MET A 108 4.20 -2.77 -2.19
N LEU A 109 4.65 -2.00 -3.18
CA LEU A 109 5.94 -2.21 -3.83
C LEU A 109 7.08 -2.26 -2.82
N GLN A 110 7.19 -1.24 -1.97
CA GLN A 110 8.23 -1.18 -0.93
C GLN A 110 8.17 -2.40 0.01
N GLY A 111 6.97 -2.88 0.35
CA GLY A 111 6.80 -4.08 1.16
C GLY A 111 7.33 -5.34 0.50
N TYR A 112 7.13 -5.49 -0.82
CA TYR A 112 7.69 -6.61 -1.59
C TYR A 112 9.20 -6.48 -1.85
N GLU A 113 9.73 -5.26 -1.99
CA GLU A 113 11.18 -5.03 -2.12
C GLU A 113 11.93 -5.49 -0.87
N ALA A 114 11.37 -5.22 0.30
CA ALA A 114 11.89 -5.74 1.58
C ALA A 114 11.82 -7.28 1.69
N CYS A 115 11.13 -7.96 0.77
CA CYS A 115 11.08 -9.42 0.68
C CYS A 115 12.14 -10.01 -0.28
N LEU A 116 13.01 -9.24 -0.94
CA LEU A 116 13.98 -9.79 -1.90
C LEU A 116 14.97 -10.79 -1.29
N GLY A 117 15.21 -10.70 0.02
CA GLY A 117 16.05 -11.62 0.80
C GLY A 117 15.39 -12.96 1.18
N VAL A 118 14.20 -13.29 0.67
CA VAL A 118 13.57 -14.59 0.90
C VAL A 118 14.34 -15.75 0.25
N ASP A 119 13.92 -16.98 0.60
CA ASP A 119 14.46 -18.20 0.03
C ASP A 119 14.36 -18.21 -1.51
N PRO A 120 15.27 -18.93 -2.21
CA PRO A 120 15.28 -18.95 -3.67
C PRO A 120 13.99 -19.44 -4.34
N LEU A 121 13.19 -20.29 -3.67
CA LEU A 121 11.95 -20.82 -4.24
C LEU A 121 10.82 -19.76 -4.20
N SER A 122 10.82 -18.88 -3.20
CA SER A 122 9.87 -17.77 -3.08
C SER A 122 10.24 -16.54 -3.92
N ARG A 123 11.51 -16.40 -4.33
CA ARG A 123 12.00 -15.22 -5.06
C ARG A 123 11.26 -14.92 -6.37
N PRO A 124 10.90 -15.91 -7.23
CA PRO A 124 10.13 -15.64 -8.45
C PRO A 124 8.77 -14.99 -8.16
N LEU A 125 8.09 -15.41 -7.09
CA LEU A 125 6.83 -14.79 -6.66
C LEU A 125 7.04 -13.31 -6.31
N VAL A 126 8.09 -12.98 -5.56
CA VAL A 126 8.40 -11.58 -5.21
C VAL A 126 8.61 -10.73 -6.47
N HIS A 127 9.37 -11.23 -7.45
CA HIS A 127 9.59 -10.50 -8.72
C HIS A 127 8.30 -10.34 -9.51
N GLN A 128 7.47 -11.39 -9.58
CA GLN A 128 6.16 -11.34 -10.23
C GLN A 128 5.26 -10.27 -9.59
N ARG A 129 5.27 -10.15 -8.26
CA ARG A 129 4.54 -9.12 -7.52
C ARG A 129 5.10 -7.72 -7.79
N LEU A 130 6.41 -7.54 -7.79
CA LEU A 130 7.02 -6.24 -8.11
C LEU A 130 6.62 -5.73 -9.50
N LEU A 131 6.59 -6.62 -10.50
CA LEU A 131 6.10 -6.29 -11.84
C LEU A 131 4.61 -5.94 -11.83
N GLU A 132 3.78 -6.74 -11.15
CA GLU A 132 2.33 -6.53 -11.02
C GLU A 132 2.01 -5.15 -10.45
N TYR A 133 2.58 -4.79 -9.30
CA TYR A 133 2.30 -3.49 -8.68
C TYR A 133 2.92 -2.30 -9.43
N THR A 134 4.04 -2.50 -10.13
CA THR A 134 4.56 -1.48 -11.06
C THR A 134 3.55 -1.21 -12.16
N GLY A 135 2.97 -2.27 -12.74
CA GLY A 135 1.89 -2.17 -13.72
C GLY A 135 0.66 -1.43 -13.20
N LEU A 136 0.21 -1.72 -11.97
CA LEU A 136 -0.94 -1.06 -11.35
C LEU A 136 -0.71 0.46 -11.15
N VAL A 137 0.50 0.86 -10.72
CA VAL A 137 0.85 2.28 -10.62
C VAL A 137 0.78 2.98 -11.99
N MET A 138 1.28 2.33 -13.03
CA MET A 138 1.25 2.86 -14.39
C MET A 138 -0.18 2.94 -14.94
N GLU A 139 -0.99 1.92 -14.67
CA GLU A 139 -2.41 1.87 -15.04
C GLU A 139 -3.18 3.05 -14.44
N ASP A 140 -2.96 3.38 -13.17
CA ASP A 140 -3.64 4.50 -12.53
C ASP A 140 -3.20 5.88 -13.04
N HIS A 141 -2.00 6.03 -13.59
CA HIS A 141 -1.65 7.24 -14.34
C HIS A 141 -2.43 7.32 -15.66
N ASN A 142 -2.53 6.20 -16.37
CA ASN A 142 -3.26 6.13 -17.65
C ASN A 142 -4.77 6.38 -17.47
N ARG A 143 -5.38 5.92 -16.37
CA ARG A 143 -6.81 6.12 -16.05
C ARG A 143 -7.24 7.59 -15.97
N ILE A 144 -6.28 8.49 -15.72
CA ILE A 144 -6.52 9.93 -15.63
C ILE A 144 -5.81 10.70 -16.76
N TYR A 145 -5.43 9.99 -17.83
CA TYR A 145 -4.77 10.54 -19.02
C TYR A 145 -3.47 11.30 -18.70
N ARG A 146 -2.76 10.89 -17.63
CA ARG A 146 -1.45 11.46 -17.28
C ARG A 146 -0.34 10.60 -17.84
N VAL A 147 0.72 11.27 -18.31
CA VAL A 147 1.96 10.62 -18.70
C VAL A 147 2.52 9.86 -17.50
N VAL A 148 2.81 8.58 -17.70
CA VAL A 148 3.51 7.74 -16.73
C VAL A 148 4.93 8.28 -16.55
N PRO A 149 5.37 8.66 -15.34
CA PRO A 149 6.73 9.12 -15.10
C PRO A 149 7.79 8.10 -15.55
N ALA A 150 8.90 8.60 -16.12
CA ALA A 150 9.99 7.77 -16.65
C ALA A 150 10.55 6.75 -15.62
N ALA A 151 10.55 7.12 -14.34
CA ALA A 151 11.01 6.25 -13.25
C ALA A 151 10.21 4.93 -13.17
N TRP A 152 8.92 4.91 -13.54
CA TRP A 152 8.13 3.68 -13.53
C TRP A 152 8.49 2.74 -14.67
N TRP A 153 8.82 3.30 -15.85
CA TRP A 153 9.32 2.51 -16.98
C TRP A 153 10.68 1.89 -16.67
N GLN A 154 11.57 2.64 -16.00
CA GLN A 154 12.88 2.14 -15.60
C GLN A 154 12.79 0.95 -14.64
N ARG A 155 11.76 0.87 -13.80
CA ARG A 155 11.58 -0.26 -12.86
C ARG A 155 11.17 -1.58 -13.53
N LEU A 156 10.75 -1.55 -14.80
CA LEU A 156 10.41 -2.75 -15.56
C LEU A 156 11.64 -3.45 -16.18
N HIS A 157 12.80 -2.79 -16.18
CA HIS A 157 14.05 -3.25 -16.79
C HIS A 157 15.12 -3.52 -15.72
#